data_AF-A0AA41HL92-F1
#
_entry.id   AF-A0AA41HL92-F1
#
_cell.length_a   1.000
_cell.length_b   1.000
_cell.length_c   1.000
_cell.angle_alpha   90.00
_cell.angle_beta   90.00
_cell.angle_gamma   90.00
#
_symmetry.space_group_name_H-M   'P 1'
#
loop_
_entity.id
_entity.type
_entity.pdbx_description
1 polymer ?
#
loop_
_entity_poly.entity_id
_entity_poly.type
_entity_poly.pdbx_seq_one_letter_code
_entity_poly.pdbx_strand_id
1 'polypeptide(L)' 'MYDGQLLLKAGALQDAIFNSANFSSIATDAQGVIQIFNVGAERMLGYKASDVMNKITPADISDPLEVIARAHT' A
#
# COMPACT_ATOMS: atom_id res chain seq x y z
N MET A 1 5.25 22.79 -23.28
CA MET A 1 3.76 22.70 -23.33
C MET A 1 3.21 21.26 -23.27
N TYR A 2 4.01 20.21 -23.50
CA TYR A 2 3.55 18.80 -23.39
C TYR A 2 3.67 18.18 -21.98
N ASP A 3 4.60 18.67 -21.14
CA ASP A 3 4.93 18.04 -19.85
C ASP A 3 3.79 18.10 -18.81
N GLY A 4 2.99 19.18 -18.81
CA GLY A 4 1.89 19.33 -17.86
C GLY A 4 0.76 18.32 -18.06
N GLN A 5 0.48 17.94 -19.31
CA GLN A 5 -0.56 16.97 -19.63
C GLN A 5 -0.15 15.53 -19.24
N LEU A 6 1.14 15.22 -19.37
CA LEU A 6 1.72 13.93 -18.95
C LEU A 6 1.68 13.78 -17.43
N LEU A 7 2.08 14.82 -16.69
CA LEU A 7 2.04 14.81 -15.23
C LEU A 7 0.61 14.66 -14.69
N LEU A 8 -0.36 15.35 -15.28
CA LEU A 8 -1.77 15.24 -14.89
C LEU A 8 -2.33 13.84 -15.13
N LYS A 9 -2.00 13.22 -16.28
CA LYS A 9 -2.40 11.84 -16.59
C LYS A 9 -1.76 10.81 -15.65
N ALA A 10 -0.49 11.01 -15.30
CA ALA A 10 0.21 10.16 -14.34
C ALA A 10 -0.45 10.24 -12.95
N GLY A 11 -0.76 11.45 -12.47
CA GLY A 11 -1.47 11.65 -11.20
C GLY A 11 -2.85 10.99 -11.19
N ALA A 12 -3.66 11.19 -12.22
CA ALA A 12 -4.99 10.59 -12.32
C ALA A 12 -4.96 9.05 -12.33
N LEU A 13 -3.98 8.44 -12.99
CA LEU A 13 -3.80 6.98 -12.98
C LEU A 13 -3.36 6.48 -11.60
N GLN A 14 -2.43 7.19 -10.98
CA GLN A 14 -1.93 6.86 -9.65
C GLN A 14 -3.06 6.94 -8.61
N ASP A 15 -3.90 7.97 -8.67
CA ASP A 15 -5.11 8.11 -7.84
C ASP A 15 -6.12 7.00 -8.12
N ALA A 16 -6.32 6.62 -9.38
CA ALA A 16 -7.22 5.53 -9.75
C ALA A 16 -6.73 4.19 -9.20
N ILE A 17 -5.43 3.91 -9.21
CA ILE A 17 -4.84 2.69 -8.66
C ILE A 17 -4.94 2.71 -7.12
N PHE A 18 -4.53 3.81 -6.49
CA PHE A 18 -4.53 3.93 -5.04
C PHE A 18 -5.90 4.10 -4.43
N ASN A 19 -6.94 4.52 -5.16
CA ASN A 19 -8.31 4.57 -4.61
C ASN A 19 -9.21 3.47 -5.16
N SER A 20 -8.73 2.65 -6.10
CA SER A 20 -9.46 1.49 -6.57
C SER A 20 -9.58 0.46 -5.44
N ALA A 21 -10.80 0.00 -5.20
CA ALA A 21 -11.04 -1.12 -4.31
C ALA A 21 -10.81 -2.50 -4.96
N ASN A 22 -10.53 -2.53 -6.27
CA ASN A 22 -10.27 -3.77 -6.99
C ASN A 22 -8.84 -4.29 -6.79
N PHE A 23 -7.94 -3.43 -6.31
CA PHE A 23 -6.57 -3.79 -6.00
C PHE A 23 -6.24 -3.38 -4.58
N SER A 24 -5.63 -4.29 -3.83
CA SER A 24 -5.03 -3.96 -2.53
C SER A 24 -3.61 -3.47 -2.78
N SER A 25 -3.28 -2.29 -2.28
CA SER A 25 -1.97 -1.68 -2.45
C SER A 25 -1.47 -1.14 -1.12
N ILE A 26 -0.23 -1.52 -0.80
CA ILE A 26 0.51 -1.08 0.37
C ILE A 26 1.87 -0.57 -0.13
N ALA A 27 2.27 0.61 0.31
CA ALA A 27 3.62 1.13 0.08
C ALA A 27 4.24 1.53 1.41
N THR A 28 5.56 1.35 1.53
CA THR A 28 6.32 1.69 2.73
C THR A 28 7.38 2.75 2.43
N ASP A 29 7.85 3.43 3.47
CA ASP A 29 9.10 4.17 3.40
C ASP A 29 10.32 3.22 3.43
N ALA A 30 11.52 3.80 3.47
CA ALA A 30 12.78 3.06 3.51
C ALA A 30 13.00 2.30 4.83
N GLN A 31 12.26 2.62 5.89
CA GLN A 31 12.28 1.94 7.17
C GLN A 31 11.22 0.83 7.25
N GLY A 32 10.40 0.66 6.20
CA GLY A 32 9.34 -0.33 6.14
C GLY A 32 8.03 0.12 6.78
N VAL A 33 7.92 1.38 7.23
CA VAL A 33 6.68 1.91 7.81
C VAL A 33 5.67 2.19 6.69
N ILE A 34 4.43 1.76 6.89
CA ILE A 34 3.36 1.90 5.89
C ILE A 34 3.05 3.38 5.64
N GLN A 35 3.16 3.82 4.39
CA GLN A 35 2.87 5.18 3.92
C GLN A 35 1.59 5.25 3.08
N ILE A 36 1.24 4.16 2.39
CA ILE A 36 0.00 4.05 1.61
C ILE A 36 -0.71 2.78 2.04
N PHE A 37 -2.00 2.90 2.33
CA PHE A 37 -2.87 1.76 2.62
C PHE A 37 -4.25 2.04 2.03
N ASN A 38 -4.50 1.52 0.83
CA ASN A 38 -5.73 1.88 0.12
C ASN A 38 -6.98 1.15 0.61
N VAL A 39 -8.15 1.59 0.13
CA VAL A 39 -9.44 0.96 0.45
C VAL A 39 -9.49 -0.53 0.07
N GLY A 40 -8.76 -0.95 -0.96
CA GLY A 40 -8.62 -2.37 -1.29
C GLY A 40 -7.85 -3.15 -0.22
N ALA A 41 -6.77 -2.58 0.32
CA ALA A 41 -6.00 -3.16 1.43
C ALA A 41 -6.81 -3.16 2.73
N GLU A 42 -7.55 -2.10 3.03
CA GLU A 42 -8.47 -2.06 4.17
C GLU A 42 -9.51 -3.18 4.11
N ARG A 43 -10.12 -3.40 2.95
CA ARG A 43 -11.11 -4.47 2.75
C ARG A 43 -10.50 -5.86 2.85
N MET A 44 -9.32 -6.05 2.27
CA MET A 44 -8.65 -7.35 2.24
C MET A 44 -8.12 -7.76 3.60
N LEU A 45 -7.51 -6.84 4.35
CA LEU A 45 -6.82 -7.15 5.60
C LEU A 45 -7.64 -6.81 6.85
N GLY A 46 -8.74 -6.06 6.72
CA GLY A 46 -9.64 -5.75 7.83
C GLY A 46 -9.15 -4.62 8.75
N TYR A 47 -8.08 -3.91 8.37
CA TYR A 47 -7.56 -2.75 9.10
C TYR A 47 -8.05 -1.44 8.50
N LYS A 48 -8.19 -0.40 9.31
CA LYS A 48 -8.35 0.96 8.79
C LYS A 48 -7.00 1.59 8.49
N ALA A 49 -6.94 2.38 7.43
CA ALA A 49 -5.76 3.16 7.08
C ALA A 49 -5.30 4.04 8.25
N SER A 50 -6.23 4.59 9.02
CA SER A 50 -5.97 5.38 10.24
C SER A 50 -5.20 4.63 11.33
N ASP A 51 -5.28 3.30 11.35
CA ASP A 51 -4.72 2.48 12.42
C ASP A 51 -3.30 2.02 12.09
N VAL A 52 -2.94 2.01 10.80
CA VAL A 52 -1.69 1.40 10.32
C VAL A 52 -0.75 2.39 9.65
N MET A 53 -1.27 3.40 8.93
CA MET A 53 -0.44 4.36 8.21
C MET A 53 0.40 5.20 9.17
N ASN A 54 1.68 5.34 8.84
CA ASN A 54 2.72 6.04 9.61
C ASN A 54 2.98 5.48 11.01
N LYS A 55 2.54 4.24 11.29
CA LYS A 55 2.60 3.66 12.65
C LYS A 55 3.31 2.32 12.68
N ILE A 56 2.98 1.44 11.74
CA ILE A 56 3.45 0.05 11.74
C ILE A 56 4.01 -0.35 10.38
N THR A 57 4.63 -1.52 10.34
CA THR A 57 5.14 -2.17 9.14
C THR A 57 4.20 -3.29 8.70
N PRO A 58 4.31 -3.79 7.45
CA PRO A 58 3.55 -4.99 7.04
C PRO A 58 3.82 -6.23 7.88
N ALA A 59 4.98 -6.31 8.55
CA ALA A 59 5.31 -7.43 9.43
C ALA A 59 4.43 -7.48 10.69
N ASP A 60 3.95 -6.33 11.18
CA ASP A 60 3.12 -6.22 12.39
C ASP A 60 1.69 -6.77 12.20
N ILE A 61 1.27 -6.96 10.94
CA ILE A 61 -0.05 -7.49 10.54
C ILE A 61 0.06 -8.85 9.83
N SER A 62 1.24 -9.48 9.86
CA SER A 62 1.50 -10.78 9.24
C SER A 62 1.82 -11.84 10.29
N ASP A 63 1.60 -13.11 9.98
CA ASP A 63 2.13 -14.20 10.81
C ASP A 63 3.66 -14.31 10.60
N PRO A 64 4.49 -14.08 11.63
CA PRO A 64 5.93 -14.10 11.48
C PRO A 64 6.48 -15.48 11.07
N LEU A 65 5.82 -16.58 11.47
CA LEU A 65 6.25 -17.93 11.08
C LEU A 65 5.97 -18.20 9.59
N GLU A 66 4.83 -17.73 9.08
CA GLU A 66 4.52 -17.83 7.64
C GLU A 66 5.57 -17.08 6.80
N VAL A 67 5.91 -15.85 7.23
CA VAL A 67 6.90 -15.00 6.51
C VAL A 67 8.28 -15.64 6.51
N ILE A 68 8.75 -16.14 7.65
CA ILE A 68 10.04 -16.84 7.76
C ILE A 68 10.05 -18.08 6.85
N ALA A 69 9.00 -18.90 6.91
CA ALA A 69 8.92 -20.12 6.11
C ALA A 69 9.02 -19.84 4.60
N ARG A 70 8.38 -18.76 4.10
CA ARG A 70 8.45 -18.39 2.68
C ARG A 70 9.79 -17.80 2.24
N ALA A 71 10.52 -17.14 3.13
CA ALA A 71 11.80 -16.51 2.79
C ALA A 71 12.92 -17.53 2.46
N HIS A 72 12.74 -18.80 2.80
CA HIS A 72 13.69 -19.87 2.54
C HIS A 72 13.44 -20.61 1.21
N THR A 73 12.53 -20.12 0.36
CA THR A 73 12.18 -20.68 -0.96
C THR A 73 12.67 -19.79 -2.09
#